data_AF-A0A6A8PZ72-F1
#
_entry.id   AF-A0A6A8PZ72-F1
#
_cell.length_a   1.000
_cell.length_b   1.000
_cell.length_c   1.000
_cell.angle_alpha   90.00
_cell.angle_beta   90.00
_cell.angle_gamma   90.00
#
_symmetry.space_group_name_H-M   'P 1'
#
loop_
_entity.id
_entity.type
_entity.pdbx_description
1 polymer ?
#
loop_
_entity_poly.entity_id
_entity_poly.type
_entity_poly.pdbx_seq_one_letter_code
_entity_poly.pdbx_strand_id
1 'polypeptide(L)'
;MHSIGINDISFKDKERFFYHKIDLSLQNFNLIKELKQLPKPDIILASPPCESWSSADCGGKMLRSISKDGKWVVMNKKYYDEYNKTCHPVKHRFFEQKERGRLIGEGTISGTIFIIQTFKPKVWVIENPKTSKSWEYQRNHWNFEGFENSTYYSSYNQSFSLKPTIFKSNIELNLLKTRQKGNNDHMARGSYSRRSSIPLNLIADILNQIFECMKESIHIEWGK
;
A
#
# COMPACT_ATOMS: atom_id res chain seq x y z
N MET A 1 16.93 -9.40 5.90
CA MET A 1 15.79 -8.66 5.28
C MET A 1 16.19 -7.20 5.12
N HIS A 2 15.99 -6.62 3.92
CA HIS A 2 16.25 -5.20 3.66
C HIS A 2 14.92 -4.44 3.73
N SER A 3 14.85 -3.46 4.63
CA SER A 3 13.71 -2.56 4.76
C SER A 3 14.08 -1.21 4.18
N ILE A 4 13.19 -0.61 3.38
CA ILE A 4 13.48 0.62 2.66
C ILE A 4 12.36 1.62 2.90
N GLY A 5 12.70 2.88 3.16
CA GLY A 5 11.73 3.95 3.29
C GLY A 5 12.37 5.33 3.35
N ILE A 6 11.56 6.34 3.65
CA ILE A 6 11.99 7.75 3.62
C ILE A 6 12.17 8.37 5.01
N ASN A 7 11.77 7.66 6.06
CA ASN A 7 11.76 8.17 7.42
C ASN A 7 13.07 7.82 8.14
N ASP A 8 13.43 8.63 9.12
CA ASP A 8 14.50 8.25 10.06
C ASP A 8 13.89 7.31 11.11
N ILE A 9 14.18 6.01 10.99
CA ILE A 9 13.61 4.97 11.85
C ILE A 9 14.74 4.20 12.55
N SER A 10 14.57 3.98 13.86
CA SER A 10 15.35 3.00 14.63
C SER A 10 14.47 1.82 15.02
N PHE A 11 14.91 0.60 14.72
CA PHE A 11 14.23 -0.63 15.13
C PHE A 11 14.84 -1.17 16.42
N LYS A 12 14.02 -1.82 17.26
CA LYS A 12 14.52 -2.54 18.43
C LYS A 12 15.49 -3.66 18.03
N ASP A 13 15.22 -4.34 16.91
CA ASP A 13 16.01 -5.45 16.37
C ASP A 13 16.90 -5.02 15.18
N LYS A 14 17.50 -3.82 15.25
CA LYS A 14 18.33 -3.26 14.16
C LYS A 14 19.46 -4.18 13.67
N GLU A 15 19.88 -5.15 14.48
CA GLU A 15 20.92 -6.12 14.12
C GLU A 15 20.43 -7.19 13.13
N ARG A 16 19.12 -7.40 13.01
CA ARG A 16 18.51 -8.41 12.12
C ARG A 16 17.94 -7.81 10.83
N PHE A 17 17.86 -6.48 10.76
CA PHE A 17 17.21 -5.75 9.68
C PHE A 17 18.10 -4.61 9.18
N PHE A 18 18.36 -4.58 7.87
CA PHE A 18 19.09 -3.48 7.25
C PHE A 18 18.06 -2.44 6.77
N TYR A 19 18.05 -1.27 7.41
CA TYR A 19 17.21 -0.15 6.98
C TYR A 19 17.97 0.78 6.04
N HIS A 20 17.37 1.07 4.89
CA HIS A 20 17.93 1.95 3.87
C HIS A 20 17.01 3.15 3.68
N LYS A 21 17.55 4.36 3.79
CA LYS A 21 16.82 5.58 3.52
C LYS A 21 16.92 5.91 2.03
N ILE A 22 15.92 5.50 1.25
CA ILE A 22 15.86 5.71 -0.20
C ILE A 22 14.46 6.21 -0.54
N ASP A 23 14.36 7.29 -1.30
CA ASP A 23 13.07 7.72 -1.87
C ASP A 23 12.64 6.72 -2.95
N LEU A 24 11.57 5.99 -2.67
CA LEU A 24 10.99 4.97 -3.54
C LEU A 24 10.05 5.55 -4.61
N SER A 25 9.95 6.89 -4.71
CA SER A 25 9.14 7.54 -5.74
C SER A 25 9.79 7.45 -7.14
N LEU A 26 8.98 7.41 -8.19
CA LEU A 26 9.46 7.52 -9.57
C LEU A 26 10.12 8.89 -9.84
N GLN A 27 9.87 9.92 -9.01
CA GLN A 27 10.54 11.21 -9.13
C GLN A 27 12.02 11.15 -8.72
N ASN A 28 12.43 10.12 -7.98
CA ASN A 28 13.84 9.87 -7.72
C ASN A 28 14.53 9.30 -8.97
N PHE A 29 15.21 10.15 -9.74
CA PHE A 29 15.96 9.74 -10.93
C PHE A 29 17.09 8.74 -10.64
N ASN A 30 17.54 8.62 -9.39
CA ASN A 30 18.56 7.66 -8.98
C ASN A 30 17.99 6.37 -8.38
N LEU A 31 16.66 6.21 -8.31
CA LEU A 31 15.98 5.11 -7.62
C LEU A 31 16.60 3.73 -7.92
N ILE A 32 16.71 3.37 -9.20
CA ILE A 32 17.24 2.06 -9.60
C ILE A 32 18.75 1.97 -9.35
N LYS A 33 19.49 3.07 -9.50
CA LYS A 33 20.94 3.09 -9.24
C LYS A 33 21.22 2.83 -7.76
N GLU A 34 20.47 3.44 -6.87
CA GLU A 34 20.58 3.25 -5.42
C GLU A 34 20.17 1.83 -5.03
N LEU A 35 19.04 1.34 -5.53
CA LEU A 35 18.57 -0.02 -5.21
C LEU A 35 19.49 -1.13 -5.75
N LYS A 36 20.19 -0.91 -6.86
CA LYS A 36 21.19 -1.86 -7.39
C LYS A 36 22.43 -2.02 -6.50
N GLN A 37 22.63 -1.14 -5.52
CA GLN A 37 23.68 -1.30 -4.51
C GLN A 37 23.31 -2.33 -3.44
N LEU A 38 22.03 -2.73 -3.38
CA LEU A 38 21.53 -3.76 -2.47
C LEU A 38 21.50 -5.13 -3.17
N PRO A 39 21.45 -6.24 -2.40
CA PRO A 39 21.24 -7.56 -2.96
C PRO A 39 19.95 -7.61 -3.79
N LYS A 40 20.00 -8.30 -4.93
CA LYS A 40 18.82 -8.52 -5.78
C LYS A 40 17.74 -9.27 -4.97
N PRO A 41 16.51 -8.76 -4.87
CA PRO A 41 15.47 -9.40 -4.06
C PRO A 41 14.85 -10.61 -4.75
N ASP A 42 14.69 -11.72 -4.01
CA ASP A 42 13.81 -12.82 -4.39
C ASP A 42 12.32 -12.50 -4.15
N ILE A 43 12.04 -11.74 -3.09
CA ILE A 43 10.69 -11.37 -2.65
C ILE A 43 10.62 -9.85 -2.47
N ILE A 44 9.55 -9.22 -2.97
CA ILE A 44 9.21 -7.82 -2.68
C ILE A 44 7.86 -7.74 -1.97
N LEU A 45 7.84 -7.17 -0.76
CA LEU A 45 6.61 -6.84 -0.04
C LEU A 45 6.51 -5.32 0.06
N ALA A 46 5.41 -4.74 -0.41
CA ALA A 46 5.22 -3.29 -0.45
C ALA A 46 3.85 -2.89 0.13
N SER A 47 3.83 -1.81 0.92
CA SER A 47 2.60 -1.14 1.40
C SER A 47 2.73 0.36 1.09
N PRO A 48 2.58 0.75 -0.19
CA PRO A 48 2.68 2.14 -0.60
C PRO A 48 1.56 3.00 0.02
N PRO A 49 1.81 4.30 0.29
CA PRO A 49 0.85 5.18 0.95
C PRO A 49 -0.48 5.24 0.20
N CYS A 50 -1.59 5.25 0.93
CA CYS A 50 -2.94 5.14 0.36
C CYS A 50 -3.70 6.48 0.33
N GLU A 51 -3.23 7.52 1.00
CA GLU A 51 -3.91 8.81 1.16
C GLU A 51 -4.31 9.45 -0.17
N SER A 52 -3.39 9.39 -1.13
CA SER A 52 -3.56 9.92 -2.49
C SER A 52 -4.63 9.17 -3.29
N TRP A 53 -4.92 7.94 -2.88
CA TRP A 53 -5.77 6.99 -3.57
C TRP A 53 -7.05 6.67 -2.80
N SER A 54 -7.17 7.20 -1.58
CA SER A 54 -8.14 6.76 -0.60
C SER A 54 -9.54 7.26 -0.93
N SER A 55 -10.48 6.32 -0.97
CA SER A 55 -11.91 6.64 -1.03
C SER A 55 -12.45 7.16 0.30
N ALA A 56 -11.68 7.10 1.40
CA ALA A 56 -12.12 7.54 2.72
C ALA A 56 -12.30 9.07 2.82
N ASP A 57 -11.69 9.84 1.92
CA ASP A 57 -11.86 11.29 1.86
C ASP A 57 -13.16 11.72 1.15
N CYS A 58 -14.01 10.78 0.71
CA CYS A 58 -15.33 11.02 0.12
C CYS A 58 -15.34 12.14 -0.94
N GLY A 59 -15.94 13.30 -0.62
CA GLY A 59 -15.99 14.49 -1.48
C GLY A 59 -14.65 15.21 -1.63
N GLY A 60 -13.71 15.05 -0.70
CA GLY A 60 -12.39 15.67 -0.74
C GLY A 60 -11.36 15.00 -1.66
N LYS A 61 -11.63 13.79 -2.17
CA LYS A 61 -10.65 13.07 -3.02
C LYS A 61 -10.39 13.78 -4.34
N MET A 62 -9.12 13.82 -4.74
CA MET A 62 -8.68 14.51 -5.95
C MET A 62 -8.85 13.64 -7.18
N LEU A 63 -8.28 12.44 -7.18
CA LEU A 63 -8.48 11.46 -8.23
C LEU A 63 -9.81 10.72 -8.02
N ARG A 64 -10.73 10.83 -8.99
CA ARG A 64 -12.05 10.18 -8.96
C ARG A 64 -12.04 8.82 -9.63
N SER A 65 -11.39 8.71 -10.78
CA SER A 65 -11.33 7.49 -11.58
C SER A 65 -10.24 7.56 -12.64
N ILE A 66 -9.78 6.39 -13.06
CA ILE A 66 -8.98 6.19 -14.27
C ILE A 66 -9.72 5.15 -15.12
N SER A 67 -10.20 5.52 -16.28
CA SER A 67 -10.93 4.63 -17.18
C SER A 67 -9.99 3.69 -17.95
N LYS A 68 -10.53 2.62 -18.53
CA LYS A 68 -9.76 1.64 -19.32
C LYS A 68 -9.13 2.24 -20.58
N ASP A 69 -9.71 3.31 -21.13
CA ASP A 69 -9.16 4.07 -22.26
C ASP A 69 -8.17 5.18 -21.83
N GLY A 70 -7.73 5.16 -20.57
CA GLY A 70 -6.70 6.05 -20.07
C GLY A 70 -7.17 7.48 -19.77
N LYS A 71 -8.47 7.73 -19.64
CA LYS A 71 -9.01 9.04 -19.23
C LYS A 71 -9.06 9.15 -17.71
N TRP A 72 -8.55 10.27 -17.24
CA TRP A 72 -8.46 10.57 -15.82
C TRP A 72 -9.51 11.60 -15.44
N VAL A 73 -10.12 11.40 -14.27
CA VAL A 73 -11.01 12.40 -13.67
C VAL A 73 -10.35 12.92 -12.41
N VAL A 74 -9.78 14.13 -12.50
CA VAL A 74 -9.04 14.79 -11.43
C VAL A 74 -9.72 16.11 -11.06
N MET A 75 -9.91 16.37 -9.78
CA MET A 75 -10.51 17.61 -9.29
C MET A 75 -9.50 18.76 -9.33
N ASN A 76 -9.95 19.90 -9.86
CA ASN A 76 -9.14 21.11 -9.99
C ASN A 76 -9.35 22.08 -8.81
N LYS A 77 -8.61 23.20 -8.82
CA LYS A 77 -8.71 24.22 -7.77
C LYS A 77 -10.15 24.74 -7.55
N LYS A 78 -10.87 25.04 -8.64
CA LYS A 78 -12.27 25.52 -8.59
C LYS A 78 -13.16 24.55 -7.81
N TYR A 79 -13.02 23.25 -8.00
CA TYR A 79 -13.78 22.25 -7.24
C TYR A 79 -13.59 22.41 -5.73
N TYR A 80 -12.33 22.55 -5.29
CA TYR A 80 -12.01 22.67 -3.87
C TYR A 80 -12.46 24.01 -3.27
N ASP A 81 -12.33 25.09 -4.03
CA ASP A 81 -12.81 26.41 -3.62
C ASP A 81 -14.33 26.40 -3.41
N GLU A 82 -15.10 25.74 -4.28
CA GLU A 82 -16.56 25.58 -4.10
C GLU A 82 -16.92 24.58 -2.99
N TYR A 83 -16.19 23.45 -2.90
CA TYR A 83 -16.42 22.45 -1.87
C TYR A 83 -16.25 23.04 -0.46
N ASN A 84 -15.21 23.86 -0.26
CA ASN A 84 -14.92 24.48 1.03
C ASN A 84 -15.95 25.52 1.46
N LYS A 85 -16.73 26.11 0.53
CA LYS A 85 -17.82 27.05 0.88
C LYS A 85 -19.00 26.36 1.58
N THR A 86 -19.21 25.08 1.30
CA THR A 86 -20.42 24.35 1.72
C THR A 86 -20.13 23.22 2.72
N CYS A 87 -18.89 22.73 2.77
CA CYS A 87 -18.53 21.64 3.67
C CYS A 87 -18.27 22.14 5.11
N HIS A 88 -18.38 21.23 6.08
CA HIS A 88 -18.03 21.53 7.47
C HIS A 88 -16.52 21.86 7.59
N PRO A 89 -16.09 22.81 8.46
CA PRO A 89 -14.69 23.24 8.58
C PRO A 89 -13.63 22.13 8.68
N VAL A 90 -13.87 21.09 9.49
CA VAL A 90 -12.96 19.92 9.61
C VAL A 90 -12.80 19.12 8.31
N LYS A 91 -13.68 19.31 7.35
CA LYS A 91 -13.64 18.69 6.02
C LYS A 91 -13.00 19.58 4.97
N HIS A 92 -12.58 20.81 5.31
CA HIS A 92 -11.89 21.68 4.36
C HIS A 92 -10.69 20.95 3.72
N ARG A 93 -10.54 21.13 2.41
CA ARG A 93 -9.42 20.56 1.63
C ARG A 93 -8.82 21.66 0.77
N PHE A 94 -7.52 21.85 0.91
CA PHE A 94 -6.78 22.83 0.11
C PHE A 94 -6.22 22.16 -1.14
N PHE A 95 -6.45 22.78 -2.30
CA PHE A 95 -6.08 22.23 -3.59
C PHE A 95 -4.59 21.86 -3.65
N GLU A 96 -3.72 22.74 -3.20
CA GLU A 96 -2.26 22.57 -3.26
C GLU A 96 -1.79 21.37 -2.40
N GLN A 97 -2.46 21.13 -1.26
CA GLN A 97 -2.19 19.96 -0.42
C GLN A 97 -2.66 18.66 -1.09
N LYS A 98 -3.85 18.69 -1.69
CA LYS A 98 -4.40 17.54 -2.40
C LYS A 98 -3.58 17.19 -3.65
N GLU A 99 -3.12 18.21 -4.37
CA GLU A 99 -2.29 18.07 -5.56
C GLU A 99 -0.91 17.49 -5.21
N ARG A 100 -0.27 17.99 -4.17
CA ARG A 100 0.96 17.39 -3.64
C ARG A 100 0.75 15.93 -3.25
N GLY A 101 -0.34 15.63 -2.54
CA GLY A 101 -0.70 14.26 -2.20
C GLY A 101 -0.84 13.38 -3.44
N ARG A 102 -1.56 13.84 -4.47
CA ARG A 102 -1.72 13.14 -5.75
C ARG A 102 -0.37 12.82 -6.38
N LEU A 103 0.51 13.82 -6.55
CA LEU A 103 1.83 13.66 -7.16
C LEU A 103 2.71 12.66 -6.40
N ILE A 104 2.73 12.74 -5.06
CA ILE A 104 3.46 11.78 -4.22
C ILE A 104 2.91 10.36 -4.39
N GLY A 105 1.58 10.21 -4.38
CA GLY A 105 0.94 8.90 -4.54
C GLY A 105 1.27 8.24 -5.86
N GLU A 106 1.14 9.01 -6.95
CA GLU A 106 1.51 8.59 -8.31
C GLU A 106 2.98 8.19 -8.37
N GLY A 107 3.87 9.03 -7.83
CA GLY A 107 5.29 8.74 -7.73
C GLY A 107 5.59 7.42 -7.05
N THR A 108 5.03 7.19 -5.86
CA THR A 108 5.36 6.00 -5.07
C THR A 108 4.80 4.71 -5.67
N ILE A 109 3.56 4.72 -6.18
CA ILE A 109 3.01 3.53 -6.88
C ILE A 109 3.79 3.25 -8.16
N SER A 110 4.09 4.28 -8.95
CA SER A 110 4.91 4.14 -10.15
C SER A 110 6.29 3.59 -9.86
N GLY A 111 6.96 4.11 -8.83
CA GLY A 111 8.26 3.63 -8.39
C GLY A 111 8.18 2.16 -7.95
N THR A 112 7.15 1.78 -7.18
CA THR A 112 6.91 0.39 -6.78
C THR A 112 6.80 -0.55 -8.00
N ILE A 113 6.02 -0.18 -9.01
CA ILE A 113 5.87 -0.97 -10.25
C ILE A 113 7.20 -1.03 -11.01
N PHE A 114 7.89 0.10 -11.15
CA PHE A 114 9.17 0.18 -11.86
C PHE A 114 10.26 -0.68 -11.20
N ILE A 115 10.30 -0.71 -9.86
CA ILE A 115 11.18 -1.59 -9.08
C ILE A 115 10.86 -3.06 -9.39
N ILE A 116 9.58 -3.46 -9.29
CA ILE A 116 9.17 -4.85 -9.55
C ILE A 116 9.53 -5.27 -10.98
N GLN A 117 9.25 -4.43 -11.97
CA GLN A 117 9.56 -4.71 -13.38
C GLN A 117 11.07 -4.78 -13.65
N THR A 118 11.87 -3.99 -12.92
CA THR A 118 13.33 -3.97 -13.05
C THR A 118 13.98 -5.19 -12.42
N PHE A 119 13.64 -5.50 -11.17
CA PHE A 119 14.30 -6.56 -10.41
C PHE A 119 13.70 -7.95 -10.66
N LYS A 120 12.44 -8.02 -11.10
CA LYS A 120 11.72 -9.27 -11.41
C LYS A 120 11.87 -10.30 -10.28
N PRO A 121 11.41 -9.98 -9.05
CA PRO A 121 11.46 -10.94 -7.94
C PRO A 121 10.63 -12.18 -8.28
N LYS A 122 10.96 -13.31 -7.66
CA LYS A 122 10.18 -14.56 -7.79
C LYS A 122 8.74 -14.31 -7.32
N VAL A 123 8.58 -13.59 -6.22
CA VAL A 123 7.26 -13.21 -5.69
C VAL A 123 7.24 -11.72 -5.32
N TRP A 124 6.13 -11.04 -5.63
CA TRP A 124 5.85 -9.71 -5.11
C TRP A 124 4.44 -9.61 -4.56
N VAL A 125 4.26 -8.78 -3.54
CA VAL A 125 2.96 -8.47 -2.93
C VAL A 125 2.87 -6.97 -2.66
N ILE A 126 1.81 -6.33 -3.13
CA ILE A 126 1.47 -4.92 -2.89
C ILE A 126 0.18 -4.86 -2.06
N GLU A 127 0.24 -4.25 -0.88
CA GLU A 127 -0.92 -4.00 -0.03
C GLU A 127 -1.51 -2.61 -0.27
N ASN A 128 -2.84 -2.54 -0.36
CA ASN A 128 -3.59 -1.29 -0.23
C ASN A 128 -5.06 -1.58 0.18
N PRO A 129 -5.80 -0.60 0.71
CA PRO A 129 -7.23 -0.74 0.90
C PRO A 129 -7.96 -1.18 -0.38
N LYS A 130 -8.98 -2.03 -0.24
CA LYS A 130 -9.75 -2.57 -1.37
C LYS A 130 -10.36 -1.51 -2.27
N THR A 131 -10.72 -0.36 -1.71
CA THR A 131 -11.35 0.77 -2.42
C THR A 131 -10.35 1.82 -2.91
N SER A 132 -9.04 1.51 -2.86
CA SER A 132 -7.98 2.39 -3.32
C SER A 132 -8.05 2.61 -4.83
N LYS A 133 -7.87 3.86 -5.27
CA LYS A 133 -7.75 4.20 -6.70
C LYS A 133 -6.41 3.82 -7.30
N SER A 134 -5.45 3.40 -6.49
CA SER A 134 -4.19 2.84 -6.97
C SER A 134 -4.41 1.57 -7.80
N TRP A 135 -5.49 0.81 -7.58
CA TRP A 135 -5.78 -0.39 -8.39
C TRP A 135 -6.16 -0.04 -9.83
N GLU A 136 -6.98 1.00 -10.01
CA GLU A 136 -7.29 1.54 -11.35
C GLU A 136 -6.04 2.13 -12.00
N TYR A 137 -5.19 2.82 -11.23
CA TYR A 137 -3.93 3.36 -11.72
C TYR A 137 -2.97 2.27 -12.19
N GLN A 138 -2.76 1.24 -11.37
CA GLN A 138 -1.92 0.09 -11.72
C GLN A 138 -2.42 -0.59 -13.01
N ARG A 139 -3.70 -0.92 -13.10
CA ARG A 139 -4.26 -1.64 -14.27
C ARG A 139 -4.36 -0.74 -15.51
N ASN A 140 -5.04 0.40 -15.40
CA ASN A 140 -5.46 1.17 -16.57
C ASN A 140 -4.40 2.18 -17.05
N HIS A 141 -3.43 2.57 -16.19
CA HIS A 141 -2.37 3.49 -16.58
C HIS A 141 -1.02 2.79 -16.75
N TRP A 142 -0.65 1.90 -15.82
CA TRP A 142 0.63 1.17 -15.89
C TRP A 142 0.55 -0.17 -16.61
N ASN A 143 -0.65 -0.64 -16.98
CA ASN A 143 -0.88 -1.99 -17.49
C ASN A 143 -0.22 -3.06 -16.60
N PHE A 144 -0.28 -2.84 -15.29
CA PHE A 144 0.33 -3.69 -14.28
C PHE A 144 -0.73 -4.62 -13.68
N GLU A 145 -0.68 -5.88 -14.09
CA GLU A 145 -1.64 -6.91 -13.72
C GLU A 145 -1.09 -7.88 -12.65
N GLY A 146 -2.00 -8.59 -12.00
CA GLY A 146 -1.70 -9.57 -10.96
C GLY A 146 -2.97 -10.01 -10.24
N PHE A 147 -2.87 -11.03 -9.39
CA PHE A 147 -3.99 -11.54 -8.60
C PHE A 147 -4.37 -10.56 -7.50
N GLU A 148 -5.63 -10.15 -7.43
CA GLU A 148 -6.13 -9.25 -6.40
C GLU A 148 -6.69 -10.04 -5.22
N ASN A 149 -5.81 -10.45 -4.31
CA ASN A 149 -6.17 -11.28 -3.16
C ASN A 149 -6.81 -10.44 -2.07
N SER A 150 -8.15 -10.43 -2.01
CA SER A 150 -8.90 -9.62 -1.05
C SER A 150 -9.12 -10.33 0.28
N THR A 151 -8.99 -9.59 1.39
CA THR A 151 -9.26 -10.06 2.76
C THR A 151 -9.79 -8.91 3.65
N TYR A 152 -10.08 -9.21 4.91
CA TYR A 152 -10.33 -8.23 5.98
C TYR A 152 -9.34 -8.47 7.11
N TYR A 153 -8.81 -7.41 7.73
CA TYR A 153 -7.90 -7.58 8.86
C TYR A 153 -8.55 -8.33 10.04
N SER A 154 -9.84 -8.06 10.30
CA SER A 154 -10.58 -8.76 11.35
C SER A 154 -10.75 -10.26 11.09
N SER A 155 -10.62 -10.74 9.84
CA SER A 155 -10.63 -12.18 9.53
C SER A 155 -9.49 -12.94 10.20
N TYR A 156 -8.39 -12.25 10.51
CA TYR A 156 -7.20 -12.82 11.16
C TYR A 156 -7.07 -12.43 12.64
N ASN A 157 -7.63 -11.28 13.02
CA ASN A 157 -7.59 -10.81 14.41
C ASN A 157 -8.73 -9.82 14.70
N GLN A 158 -9.68 -10.21 15.55
CA GLN A 158 -10.86 -9.39 15.90
C GLN A 158 -10.53 -8.07 16.61
N SER A 159 -9.33 -7.91 17.17
CA SER A 159 -8.87 -6.63 17.74
C SER A 159 -8.61 -5.55 16.68
N PHE A 160 -8.53 -5.95 15.41
CA PHE A 160 -8.44 -5.05 14.26
C PHE A 160 -9.84 -4.73 13.72
N SER A 161 -9.94 -3.62 13.01
CA SER A 161 -11.17 -3.25 12.28
C SER A 161 -11.46 -4.17 11.10
N LEU A 162 -12.70 -4.12 10.60
CA LEU A 162 -13.15 -4.77 9.35
C LEU A 162 -12.57 -4.09 8.09
N LYS A 163 -11.31 -3.65 8.12
CA LYS A 163 -10.67 -2.93 7.01
C LYS A 163 -10.58 -3.87 5.80
N PRO A 164 -11.30 -3.62 4.70
CA PRO A 164 -11.20 -4.43 3.50
C PRO A 164 -9.92 -4.05 2.75
N THR A 165 -9.09 -5.04 2.46
CA THR A 165 -7.75 -4.86 1.90
C THR A 165 -7.53 -5.80 0.74
N ILE A 166 -6.71 -5.38 -0.24
CA ILE A 166 -6.21 -6.23 -1.31
C ILE A 166 -4.69 -6.36 -1.15
N PHE A 167 -4.20 -7.58 -1.30
CA PHE A 167 -2.80 -7.93 -1.48
C PHE A 167 -2.61 -8.37 -2.93
N LYS A 168 -2.24 -7.43 -3.81
CA LYS A 168 -2.01 -7.73 -5.21
C LYS A 168 -0.66 -8.43 -5.38
N SER A 169 -0.62 -9.56 -6.07
CA SER A 169 0.61 -10.35 -6.23
C SER A 169 0.70 -11.05 -7.57
N ASN A 170 1.89 -11.55 -7.93
CA ASN A 170 2.06 -12.45 -9.07
C ASN A 170 1.70 -13.91 -8.78
N ILE A 171 1.30 -14.22 -7.55
CA ILE A 171 0.77 -15.53 -7.16
C ILE A 171 -0.63 -15.36 -6.55
N GLU A 172 -1.48 -16.38 -6.66
CA GLU A 172 -2.76 -16.40 -5.95
C GLU A 172 -2.52 -16.70 -4.47
N LEU A 173 -3.18 -15.95 -3.58
CA LEU A 173 -3.12 -16.13 -2.13
C LEU A 173 -4.51 -16.50 -1.62
N ASN A 174 -4.59 -17.63 -0.93
CA ASN A 174 -5.81 -18.18 -0.35
C ASN A 174 -6.13 -17.54 1.01
N LEU A 175 -6.24 -16.21 1.03
CA LEU A 175 -6.47 -15.45 2.26
C LEU A 175 -7.88 -15.68 2.82
N LEU A 176 -8.02 -15.61 4.15
CA LEU A 176 -9.31 -15.68 4.82
C LEU A 176 -10.22 -14.53 4.36
N LYS A 177 -11.44 -14.86 3.95
CA LYS A 177 -12.44 -13.90 3.44
C LYS A 177 -13.64 -13.71 4.38
N THR A 178 -13.77 -14.57 5.39
CA THR A 178 -14.87 -14.54 6.34
C THR A 178 -14.86 -13.24 7.14
N ARG A 179 -15.91 -12.44 6.99
CA ARG A 179 -16.06 -11.21 7.76
C ARG A 179 -16.28 -11.56 9.22
N GLN A 180 -15.34 -11.16 10.06
CA GLN A 180 -15.50 -11.22 11.51
C GLN A 180 -15.81 -9.82 12.03
N LYS A 181 -16.62 -9.73 13.10
CA LYS A 181 -16.89 -8.45 13.77
C LYS A 181 -15.55 -7.84 14.21
N GLY A 182 -15.21 -6.70 13.63
CA GLY A 182 -13.97 -5.99 13.94
C GLY A 182 -14.13 -5.01 15.09
N ASN A 183 -13.01 -4.57 15.65
CA ASN A 183 -12.98 -3.51 16.65
C ASN A 183 -13.13 -2.14 15.97
N ASN A 184 -14.26 -1.46 16.20
CA ASN A 184 -14.49 -0.12 15.64
C ASN A 184 -13.59 0.96 16.26
N ASP A 185 -13.21 0.80 17.53
CA ASP A 185 -12.32 1.73 18.23
C ASP A 185 -10.90 1.73 17.64
N HIS A 186 -10.51 0.61 17.03
CA HIS A 186 -9.26 0.52 16.28
C HIS A 186 -9.16 1.62 15.21
N MET A 187 -10.27 1.92 14.52
CA MET A 187 -10.34 2.95 13.49
C MET A 187 -10.71 4.33 14.04
N ALA A 188 -11.60 4.40 15.03
CA ALA A 188 -12.10 5.66 15.56
C ALA A 188 -11.10 6.37 16.49
N ARG A 189 -10.31 5.61 17.25
CA ARG A 189 -9.41 6.11 18.30
C ARG A 189 -7.93 5.77 18.05
N GLY A 190 -7.63 5.02 16.99
CA GLY A 190 -6.27 4.63 16.66
C GLY A 190 -5.46 5.77 16.05
N SER A 191 -4.17 5.85 16.41
CA SER A 191 -3.18 6.63 15.66
C SER A 191 -3.14 6.16 14.19
N TYR A 192 -2.56 6.96 13.31
CA TYR A 192 -2.34 6.54 11.93
C TYR A 192 -1.60 5.18 11.87
N SER A 193 -0.50 5.04 12.61
CA SER A 193 0.29 3.81 12.69
C SER A 193 -0.50 2.60 13.16
N ARG A 194 -1.42 2.78 14.13
CA ARG A 194 -2.30 1.70 14.61
C ARG A 194 -3.33 1.34 13.55
N ARG A 195 -3.91 2.31 12.86
CA ARG A 195 -4.93 2.07 11.81
C ARG A 195 -4.34 1.41 10.56
N SER A 196 -3.06 1.64 10.29
CA SER A 196 -2.36 1.07 9.14
C SER A 196 -1.71 -0.28 9.43
N SER A 197 -1.58 -0.71 10.69
CA SER A 197 -0.93 -1.98 11.03
C SER A 197 -1.70 -3.18 10.46
N ILE A 198 -0.93 -4.20 10.06
CA ILE A 198 -1.45 -5.46 9.50
C ILE A 198 -1.41 -6.51 10.62
N PRO A 199 -2.46 -7.34 10.79
CA PRO A 199 -2.43 -8.45 11.74
C PRO A 199 -1.23 -9.38 11.50
N LEU A 200 -0.48 -9.73 12.54
CA LEU A 200 0.68 -10.62 12.42
C LEU A 200 0.32 -11.98 11.81
N ASN A 201 -0.83 -12.55 12.19
CA ASN A 201 -1.31 -13.81 11.64
C ASN A 201 -1.57 -13.73 10.12
N LEU A 202 -1.98 -12.57 9.61
CA LEU A 202 -2.14 -12.35 8.17
C LEU A 202 -0.78 -12.25 7.46
N ILE A 203 0.19 -11.58 8.08
CA ILE A 203 1.56 -11.52 7.54
C ILE A 203 2.17 -12.94 7.50
N ALA A 204 2.02 -13.72 8.57
CA ALA A 204 2.53 -15.09 8.65
C ALA A 204 1.88 -15.99 7.59
N ASP A 205 0.56 -15.92 7.41
CA ASP A 205 -0.16 -16.67 6.39
C ASP A 205 0.33 -16.34 4.96
N ILE A 206 0.48 -15.05 4.64
CA ILE A 206 1.05 -14.61 3.35
C ILE A 206 2.46 -15.20 3.16
N LEU A 207 3.34 -15.07 4.16
CA LEU A 207 4.72 -15.56 4.06
C LEU A 207 4.78 -17.08 3.87
N ASN A 208 3.96 -17.84 4.60
CA ASN A 208 3.90 -19.30 4.47
C ASN A 208 3.51 -19.69 3.03
N GLN A 209 2.48 -19.07 2.46
CA GLN A 209 2.05 -19.33 1.09
C GLN A 209 3.12 -18.93 0.04
N ILE A 210 3.87 -17.85 0.29
CA ILE A 210 5.01 -17.46 -0.55
C ILE A 210 6.09 -18.54 -0.53
N PHE A 211 6.47 -19.03 0.66
CA PHE A 211 7.51 -20.05 0.80
C PHE A 211 7.10 -21.41 0.21
N GLU A 212 5.85 -21.81 0.42
CA GLU A 212 5.26 -22.98 -0.24
C GLU A 212 5.32 -22.86 -1.77
N CYS A 213 4.95 -21.70 -2.32
CA CYS A 213 5.01 -21.43 -3.76
C CYS A 213 6.45 -21.51 -4.30
N MET A 214 7.42 -21.02 -3.52
CA MET A 214 8.84 -21.06 -3.88
C MET A 214 9.47 -22.44 -3.69
N LYS A 215 8.74 -23.42 -3.13
CA LYS A 215 9.24 -24.75 -2.72
C LYS A 215 10.45 -24.66 -1.78
N GLU A 216 10.54 -23.55 -1.04
CA GLU A 216 11.57 -23.33 -0.05
C GLU A 216 11.00 -23.78 1.31
N SER A 217 11.54 -24.86 1.87
CA SER A 217 11.15 -25.34 3.19
C SER A 217 11.65 -24.34 4.23
N ILE A 218 10.76 -23.65 4.92
CA ILE A 218 11.13 -22.76 6.02
C ILE A 218 10.50 -23.27 7.31
N HIS A 219 11.31 -23.93 8.14
CA HIS A 219 11.02 -24.13 9.56
C HIS A 219 11.35 -22.84 10.31
N ILE A 220 10.41 -21.90 10.36
CA ILE A 220 10.48 -20.78 11.32
C ILE A 220 9.35 -20.95 12.31
N GLU A 221 9.71 -21.23 13.57
CA GLU A 221 8.80 -21.07 14.70
C GLU A 221 8.59 -19.56 14.92
N TRP A 222 7.43 -19.06 14.49
CA TRP A 222 7.03 -17.69 14.76
C TRP A 222 6.43 -17.60 16.18
N GLY A 223 7.24 -17.12 17.12
CA GLY A 223 6.77 -16.64 18.43
C GLY A 223 6.89 -17.63 19.59
N LYS A 224 7.84 -17.33 20.49
CA LYS A 224 7.57 -17.30 21.93
C LYS A 224 7.49 -15.84 22.36
#